data_AF-A0A1R1YWL3-F1
#
_entry.id   AF-A0A1R1YWL3-F1
#
_cell.length_a   1.000
_cell.length_b   1.000
_cell.length_c   1.000
_cell.angle_alpha   90.00
_cell.angle_beta   90.00
_cell.angle_gamma   90.00
#
_symmetry.space_group_name_H-M   'P 1'
#
loop_
_entity.id
_entity.type
_entity.pdbx_description
1 polymer ?
#
loop_
_entity_poly.entity_id
_entity_poly.type
_entity_poly.pdbx_seq_one_letter_code
_entity_poly.pdbx_strand_id
1 'polypeptide(L)' 'MLEFAVFTFGMLASFVLSGLGRNKKAQRANPPILRYMGLVLMGFSGAMGIMLLGYAAALAVSA' A
#
# COMPACT_ATOMS: atom_id res chain seq x y z
N MET A 1 -11.00 -2.62 15.75
CA MET A 1 -9.99 -3.48 15.07
C MET A 1 -9.70 -2.97 13.66
N LEU A 2 -10.71 -2.83 12.79
CA LEU A 2 -10.54 -2.39 11.39
C LEU A 2 -9.98 -0.96 11.27
N GLU A 3 -10.45 -0.04 12.12
CA GLU A 3 -9.92 1.34 12.19
C GLU A 3 -8.42 1.37 12.46
N PHE A 4 -7.95 0.51 13.36
CA PHE A 4 -6.53 0.42 13.71
C PHE A 4 -5.70 -0.07 12.51
N ALA A 5 -6.22 -1.05 11.76
CA ALA A 5 -5.57 -1.55 10.55
C ALA A 5 -5.49 -0.47 9.45
N VAL A 6 -6.57 0.28 9.23
CA VAL A 6 -6.60 1.40 8.26
C VAL A 6 -5.64 2.50 8.70
N PHE A 7 -5.60 2.82 9.99
CA PHE A 7 -4.68 3.81 10.55
C PHE A 7 -3.22 3.40 10.39
N THR A 8 -2.85 2.17 10.75
CA THR A 8 -1.49 1.64 10.57
C THR A 8 -1.10 1.61 9.09
N PHE A 9 -2.01 1.23 8.20
CA PHE A 9 -1.76 1.26 6.76
C PHE A 9 -1.51 2.68 6.25
N GLY A 10 -2.34 3.65 6.66
CA GLY A 10 -2.14 5.07 6.34
C GLY A 10 -0.81 5.60 6.85
N MET A 11 -0.43 5.26 8.09
CA MET A 11 0.85 5.65 8.68
C MET A 11 2.04 5.08 7.90
N LEU A 12 1.98 3.80 7.52
CA LEU A 12 3.02 3.14 6.72
C LEU A 12 3.11 3.76 5.31
N ALA A 13 1.98 4.07 4.69
CA ALA A 13 1.92 4.76 3.40
C ALA A 13 2.62 6.13 3.47
N SER A 14 2.26 6.93 4.47
CA SER A 14 2.87 8.24 4.72
C SER A 14 4.35 8.14 5.00
N PHE A 15 4.79 7.12 5.76
CA PHE A 15 6.21 6.88 6.04
C PHE A 15 6.99 6.56 4.76
N VAL A 16 6.47 5.68 3.91
CA VAL A 16 7.10 5.30 2.64
C VAL A 16 7.20 6.51 1.70
N LEU A 17 6.10 7.24 1.51
CA LEU A 17 6.07 8.43 0.64
C LEU A 17 6.99 9.54 1.15
N SER A 18 6.99 9.80 2.46
CA SER A 18 7.86 10.81 3.07
C SER A 18 9.34 10.43 2.98
N GLY A 19 9.65 9.15 3.18
CA GLY A 19 11.01 8.61 3.04
C GLY A 19 11.53 8.74 1.61
N LEU A 20 10.70 8.37 0.62
CA LEU A 20 11.05 8.50 -0.81
C LEU A 20 11.26 9.97 -1.20
N GLY A 21 10.38 10.88 -0.75
CA GLY A 21 10.49 12.31 -1.02
C GLY A 21 11.76 12.93 -0.42
N ARG A 22 12.08 12.61 0.84
CA ARG A 22 13.30 13.09 1.52
C ARG A 22 14.56 12.53 0.87
N ASN A 23 14.60 11.24 0.54
CA ASN A 23 15.77 10.63 -0.07
C ASN A 23 16.00 11.10 -1.51
N LYS A 24 14.94 11.30 -2.29
CA LYS A 24 15.02 11.88 -3.63
C LYS A 24 15.57 13.31 -3.58
N LYS A 25 15.10 14.14 -2.64
CA LYS A 25 15.61 15.51 -2.45
C LYS A 25 17.07 15.55 -2.00
N ALA A 26 17.50 14.57 -1.20
CA ALA A 26 18.86 14.47 -0.69
C ALA A 26 19.83 13.69 -1.62
N GLN A 27 19.35 13.19 -2.78
CA GLN A 27 20.07 12.25 -3.66
C GLN A 27 20.70 11.06 -2.92
N ARG A 28 20.05 10.59 -1.85
CA ARG A 28 20.53 9.45 -1.05
C ARG A 28 19.90 8.17 -1.58
N ALA A 29 20.70 7.10 -1.64
CA ALA A 29 20.19 5.77 -1.94
C ALA A 29 19.07 5.39 -0.96
N ASN A 30 17.96 4.87 -1.49
CA ASN A 30 16.82 4.45 -0.66
C ASN A 30 17.22 3.25 0.21
N PRO A 31 17.05 3.32 1.55
CA PRO A 31 17.40 2.20 2.40
C PRO A 31 16.50 0.99 2.10
N PRO A 32 17.03 -0.24 2.24
CA PRO A 32 16.31 -1.47 1.87
C PRO A 32 14.97 -1.63 2.61
N ILE A 33 14.87 -1.15 3.85
CA ILE A 33 13.62 -1.15 4.64
C ILE A 33 12.48 -0.40 3.94
N LEU A 34 12.79 0.72 3.27
CA LEU A 34 11.80 1.54 2.58
C LEU A 34 11.24 0.82 1.35
N ARG A 35 12.09 0.03 0.69
CA ARG A 35 11.70 -0.82 -0.44
C ARG A 35 10.83 -1.99 0.01
N TYR A 36 11.17 -2.66 1.12
CA TYR A 36 10.33 -3.72 1.69
C TYR A 36 8.97 -3.20 2.13
N MET A 37 8.92 -2.06 2.81
CA MET A 37 7.66 -1.43 3.22
C MET A 37 6.80 -1.05 2.01
N GLY A 38 7.40 -0.50 0.96
CA GLY A 38 6.70 -0.23 -0.30
C GLY A 38 6.13 -1.50 -0.96
N LEU A 39 6.89 -2.60 -0.96
CA LEU A 39 6.42 -3.89 -1.49
C LEU A 39 5.26 -4.47 -0.68
N VAL A 40 5.31 -4.38 0.64
CA VAL A 40 4.19 -4.81 1.51
C VAL A 40 2.95 -3.99 1.21
N LEU A 41 3.09 -2.66 1.09
CA LEU A 41 1.98 -1.76 0.79
C LEU A 41 1.35 -2.06 -0.58
N MET A 42 2.20 -2.29 -1.59
CA MET A 42 1.78 -2.65 -2.94
C MET A 42 1.09 -4.01 -2.97
N GLY A 43 1.65 -5.02 -2.31
CA GLY A 43 1.07 -6.36 -2.23
C GLY A 43 -0.30 -6.35 -1.56
N PHE A 44 -0.43 -5.63 -0.45
CA PHE A 44 -1.71 -5.49 0.26
C PHE A 44 -2.77 -4.77 -0.58
N SER A 45 -2.39 -3.65 -1.20
CA SER A 45 -3.28 -2.89 -2.10
C SER A 45 -3.72 -3.73 -3.30
N GLY A 46 -2.79 -4.47 -3.90
CA GLY A 46 -3.07 -5.35 -5.03
C GLY A 46 -3.99 -6.51 -4.66
N ALA A 47 -3.75 -7.18 -3.53
CA ALA A 47 -4.60 -8.26 -3.05
C ALA A 47 -6.03 -7.78 -2.75
N MET A 48 -6.18 -6.63 -2.08
CA MET A 48 -7.49 -6.02 -1.86
C MET A 48 -8.17 -5.65 -3.18
N GLY A 49 -7.44 -5.07 -4.13
CA GLY A 49 -7.96 -4.72 -5.45
C GLY A 49 -8.49 -5.94 -6.20
N ILE A 50 -7.75 -7.05 -6.20
CA ILE A 50 -8.17 -8.31 -6.85
C ILE A 50 -9.40 -8.89 -6.14
N MET A 51 -9.44 -8.90 -4.80
CA MET A 51 -10.62 -9.35 -4.06
C MET A 51 -11.87 -8.54 -4.39
N LEU A 52 -11.76 -7.21 -4.36
CA LEU A 52 -12.88 -6.31 -4.66
C LEU A 52 -13.32 -6.43 -6.12
N LEU A 53 -12.37 -6.57 -7.05
CA LEU A 53 -12.68 -6.77 -8.46
C LEU A 53 -13.37 -8.12 -8.71
N GLY A 54 -12.91 -9.19 -8.06
CA GLY A 54 -13.56 -10.49 -8.11
C GLY A 54 -14.98 -10.46 -7.53
N TYR A 55 -15.18 -9.75 -6.42
CA TYR A 55 -16.50 -9.54 -5.83
C TYR A 55 -17.42 -8.74 -6.76
N ALA A 56 -16.92 -7.66 -7.36
CA ALA A 56 -17.68 -6.86 -8.32
C ALA A 56 -18.03 -7.65 -9.59
N ALA A 57 -17.10 -8.47 -10.10
CA ALA A 57 -17.35 -9.35 -11.24
C ALA A 57 -18.41 -10.42 -10.91
N ALA A 58 -18.36 -11.02 -9.72
CA ALA A 58 -19.37 -11.96 -9.26
C ALA A 58 -20.76 -11.31 -9.19
N LEU A 59 -20.86 -10.10 -8.62
CA LEU A 59 -22.10 -9.33 -8.59
C LEU A 59 -22.62 -9.04 -10.00
N ALA A 60 -21.75 -8.60 -10.91
CA ALA A 60 -22.12 -8.28 -12.29
C ALA A 60 -22.59 -9.50 -13.09
N VAL A 61 -22.08 -10.69 -12.79
CA VAL A 61 -22.53 -11.95 -13.42
C VAL A 61 -23.85 -12.44 -12.82
N SER A 62 -24.12 -12.12 -11.55
CA SER A 62 -25.36 -12.50 -10.87
C SER A 62 -26.54 -11.54 -11.05
N ALA A 63 -26.32 -10.40 -11.71
CA ALA A 63 -27.31 -9.36 -12.01
C ALA A 63 -27.88 -9.54 -13.42
#